data_AF-A0A9P1N6J4-F1
#
_entry.id   AF-A0A9P1N6J4-F1
#
_cell.length_a   1.000
_cell.length_b   1.000
_cell.length_c   1.000
_cell.angle_alpha   90.00
_cell.angle_beta   90.00
_cell.angle_gamma   90.00
#
_symmetry.space_group_name_H-M   'P 1'
#
loop_
_entity.id
_entity.type
_entity.pdbx_description
1 polymer ?
#
loop_
_entity_poly.entity_id
_entity_poly.type
_entity_poly.pdbx_seq_one_letter_code
_entity_poly.pdbx_strand_id
1 'polypeptide(L)'
;MNVAIQYGNRMDLETAKGRHSVLKRKANESLQNLMDITQASAAKRKSQIQKLRDNELYKKIIRTYKSPIWSGCAVSPRDLADFGWTCIKKNTTKCVECEQILSTVLPSISSVSINVYNTCLKNVHAKMVSAHRPTCRQRAGAPPFRIIEPTSKEILDEIQQRLSAATSFSEEDIVVENQLSDVTVPKIEKFSENFVYVAAIGWKIAKFKRGYISFNCDHCARELIIKTGGNFDPVRNHERWCPRIDNNDNGEPIWKTDLNIVLNTKNKTTSCSSSSSSSSATTPQHFASIIKEVYSSRRLLNNSVSSVLPPPSLI
;
A
#
# COMPACT_ATOMS: atom_id res chain seq x y z
N MET A 1 43.95 87.80 -2.49
CA MET A 1 42.67 87.66 -3.22
C MET A 1 42.59 86.24 -3.74
N ASN A 2 41.75 85.40 -3.13
CA ASN A 2 41.60 83.98 -3.43
C ASN A 2 40.10 83.70 -3.51
N VAL A 3 39.58 83.23 -4.64
CA VAL A 3 38.51 82.20 -4.74
C VAL A 3 38.54 81.65 -6.18
N ALA A 4 38.80 80.35 -6.33
CA ALA A 4 38.44 79.58 -7.52
C ALA A 4 37.84 78.25 -7.02
N ILE A 5 36.53 78.04 -7.25
CA ILE A 5 35.81 76.83 -6.85
C ILE A 5 35.55 75.98 -8.09
N GLN A 6 36.10 74.76 -8.07
CA GLN A 6 35.93 73.71 -9.08
C GLN A 6 34.49 73.21 -9.13
N TYR A 7 33.89 73.24 -10.32
CA TYR A 7 32.69 72.47 -10.68
C TYR A 7 33.11 71.27 -11.53
N GLY A 8 33.16 70.09 -10.93
CA GLY A 8 33.35 68.83 -11.65
C GLY A 8 33.23 67.67 -10.67
N ASN A 9 32.13 66.91 -10.75
CA ASN A 9 31.92 65.53 -10.23
C ASN A 9 30.43 65.24 -9.92
N ARG A 10 29.50 65.57 -10.83
CA ARG A 10 28.08 65.21 -10.65
C ARG A 10 27.53 64.24 -11.71
N MET A 11 28.23 64.02 -12.84
CA MET A 11 27.72 63.16 -13.92
C MET A 11 28.00 61.65 -13.73
N ASP A 12 28.98 61.24 -12.93
CA ASP A 12 29.35 59.81 -12.84
C ASP A 12 28.50 58.97 -11.86
N LEU A 13 27.76 59.60 -10.94
CA LEU A 13 27.02 58.88 -9.90
C LEU A 13 25.70 58.25 -10.41
N GLU A 14 25.09 58.83 -11.44
CA GLU A 14 23.83 58.32 -12.01
C GLU A 14 24.06 57.10 -12.90
N THR A 15 25.18 57.06 -13.63
CA THR A 15 25.54 55.91 -14.47
C THR A 15 25.83 54.66 -13.64
N ALA A 16 26.40 54.82 -12.44
CA ALA A 16 26.66 53.71 -11.53
C ALA A 16 25.38 53.06 -10.98
N LYS A 17 24.36 53.87 -10.65
CA LYS A 17 23.05 53.36 -10.16
C LYS A 17 22.30 52.59 -11.24
N GLY A 18 22.37 53.04 -12.49
CA GLY A 18 21.78 52.33 -13.63
C GLY A 18 22.42 50.96 -13.89
N ARG A 19 23.75 50.83 -13.75
CA ARG A 19 24.44 49.54 -13.92
C ARG A 19 24.08 48.53 -12.83
N HIS A 20 23.91 48.98 -11.59
CA HIS A 20 23.57 48.11 -10.47
C HIS A 20 22.15 47.52 -10.58
N SER A 21 21.16 48.31 -11.03
CA SER A 21 19.78 47.81 -11.22
C SER A 21 19.69 46.74 -12.32
N VAL A 22 20.45 46.91 -13.41
CA VAL A 22 20.53 45.94 -14.51
C VAL A 22 21.17 44.63 -14.07
N LEU A 23 22.24 44.68 -13.26
CA LEU A 23 22.90 43.48 -12.72
C LEU A 23 21.98 42.72 -11.75
N LYS A 24 21.27 43.43 -10.88
CA LYS A 24 20.30 42.80 -9.96
C LYS A 24 19.16 42.10 -10.71
N ARG A 25 18.66 42.71 -11.80
CA ARG A 25 17.62 42.08 -12.64
C ARG A 25 18.14 40.81 -13.32
N LYS A 26 19.33 40.87 -13.93
CA LYS A 26 19.95 39.69 -14.57
C LYS A 26 20.23 38.55 -13.59
N ALA A 27 20.68 38.87 -12.37
CA ALA A 27 20.89 37.87 -11.33
C ALA A 27 19.58 37.18 -10.93
N ASN A 28 18.50 37.95 -10.75
CA ASN A 28 17.18 37.39 -10.44
C ASN A 28 16.61 36.55 -11.60
N GLU A 29 16.75 37.00 -12.84
CA GLU A 29 16.35 36.22 -14.03
C GLU A 29 17.15 34.90 -14.13
N SER A 30 18.44 34.93 -13.81
CA SER A 30 19.28 33.72 -13.81
C SER A 30 18.92 32.75 -12.68
N LEU A 31 18.62 33.26 -11.48
CA LEU A 31 18.14 32.43 -10.37
C LEU A 31 16.77 31.81 -10.66
N GLN A 32 15.86 32.59 -11.25
CA GLN A 32 14.54 32.07 -11.63
C GLN A 32 14.67 30.98 -12.71
N ASN A 33 15.50 31.19 -13.74
CA ASN A 33 15.78 30.16 -14.74
C ASN A 33 16.40 28.89 -14.13
N LEU A 34 17.31 29.01 -13.16
CA LEU A 34 17.87 27.85 -12.46
C LEU A 34 16.81 27.11 -11.63
N MET A 35 15.91 27.84 -10.97
CA MET A 35 14.78 27.24 -10.26
C MET A 35 13.84 26.52 -11.22
N ASP A 36 13.53 27.11 -12.38
CA ASP A 36 12.63 26.53 -13.38
C ASP A 36 13.26 25.30 -14.05
N ILE A 37 14.57 25.30 -14.35
CA ILE A 37 15.30 24.12 -14.85
C ILE A 37 15.33 22.99 -13.80
N THR A 38 15.53 23.33 -12.53
CA THR A 38 15.54 22.35 -11.43
C THR A 38 14.14 21.79 -11.20
N GLN A 39 13.09 22.61 -11.32
CA GLN A 39 11.70 22.17 -11.22
C GLN A 39 11.26 21.34 -12.43
N ALA A 40 11.65 21.71 -13.66
CA ALA A 40 11.32 20.96 -14.88
C ALA A 40 12.04 19.61 -14.95
N SER A 41 13.30 19.55 -14.52
CA SER A 41 14.06 18.29 -14.40
C SER A 41 13.60 17.43 -13.22
N ALA A 42 13.15 18.04 -12.11
CA ALA A 42 12.50 17.32 -11.02
C ALA A 42 11.12 16.81 -11.41
N ALA A 43 10.32 17.55 -12.19
CA ALA A 43 9.00 17.14 -12.66
C ALA A 43 9.09 15.98 -13.67
N LYS A 44 10.06 16.00 -14.60
CA LYS A 44 10.29 14.89 -15.54
C LYS A 44 10.92 13.64 -14.91
N ARG A 45 11.65 13.76 -13.79
CA ARG A 45 12.16 12.59 -13.04
C ARG A 45 11.19 12.07 -11.97
N LYS A 46 10.25 12.90 -11.48
CA LYS A 46 9.26 12.50 -10.46
C LYS A 46 8.05 11.75 -11.02
N SER A 47 7.78 11.82 -12.32
CA SER A 47 6.62 11.13 -12.92
C SER A 47 6.81 9.63 -13.16
N GLN A 48 8.04 9.09 -13.08
CA GLN A 48 8.32 7.74 -13.61
C GLN A 48 8.91 6.74 -12.61
N ILE A 49 9.12 7.12 -11.34
CA ILE A 49 9.42 6.16 -10.28
C ILE A 49 8.55 6.50 -9.08
N GLN A 50 7.25 6.25 -9.20
CA GLN A 50 6.51 5.87 -8.00
C GLN A 50 7.24 4.63 -7.47
N LYS A 51 8.06 4.83 -6.43
CA LYS A 51 8.82 3.73 -5.83
C LYS A 51 7.83 2.62 -5.54
N LEU A 52 7.97 1.50 -6.23
CA LEU A 52 7.16 0.32 -5.97
C LEU A 52 7.44 -0.10 -4.53
N ARG A 53 6.39 -0.57 -3.84
CA ARG A 53 6.55 -1.16 -2.51
C ARG A 53 7.55 -2.31 -2.62
N ASP A 54 8.55 -2.34 -1.74
CA ASP A 54 9.44 -3.48 -1.61
C ASP A 54 8.67 -4.64 -0.96
N ASN A 55 8.07 -5.47 -1.81
CA ASN A 55 7.24 -6.59 -1.39
C ASN A 55 8.02 -7.63 -0.59
N GLU A 56 9.30 -7.83 -0.88
CA GLU A 56 10.12 -8.81 -0.16
C GLU A 56 10.48 -8.33 1.24
N LEU A 57 10.85 -7.04 1.38
CA LEU A 57 11.02 -6.44 2.69
C LEU A 57 9.72 -6.48 3.50
N TYR A 58 8.59 -6.11 2.90
CA TYR A 58 7.29 -6.15 3.56
C TYR A 58 6.95 -7.57 4.04
N LYS A 59 7.11 -8.60 3.19
CA LYS A 59 6.90 -10.01 3.57
C LYS A 59 7.83 -10.44 4.70
N LYS A 60 9.10 -10.04 4.65
CA LYS A 60 10.07 -10.31 5.73
C LYS A 60 9.59 -9.72 7.05
N ILE A 61 9.06 -8.50 7.03
CA ILE A 61 8.54 -7.83 8.21
C ILE A 61 7.29 -8.52 8.75
N ILE A 62 6.27 -8.74 7.90
CA ILE A 62 5.00 -9.35 8.33
C ILE A 62 5.19 -10.74 8.94
N ARG A 63 6.13 -11.54 8.42
CA ARG A 63 6.43 -12.87 8.98
C ARG A 63 6.90 -12.85 10.43
N THR A 64 7.32 -11.70 10.97
CA THR A 64 7.69 -11.57 12.38
C THR A 64 6.47 -11.53 13.31
N TYR A 65 5.29 -11.21 12.79
CA TYR A 65 4.04 -11.10 13.55
C TYR A 65 3.32 -12.46 13.61
N LYS A 66 3.82 -13.36 14.47
CA LYS A 66 3.23 -14.70 14.66
C LYS A 66 2.48 -14.81 15.98
N SER A 67 1.48 -15.69 16.02
CA SER A 67 0.91 -16.17 17.29
C SER A 67 1.94 -17.01 18.05
N PRO A 68 2.01 -16.93 19.40
CA PRO A 68 1.19 -16.11 20.30
C PRO A 68 1.74 -14.69 20.53
N ILE A 69 2.90 -14.36 19.94
CA ILE A 69 3.65 -13.11 20.20
C ILE A 69 2.81 -11.89 19.86
N TRP A 70 2.05 -11.94 18.76
CA TRP A 70 1.17 -10.86 18.32
C TRP A 70 -0.31 -11.26 18.31
N SER A 71 -0.84 -11.55 19.49
CA SER A 71 -2.26 -11.84 19.71
C SER A 71 -2.95 -10.72 20.50
N GLY A 72 -4.23 -10.44 20.22
CA GLY A 72 -5.03 -9.44 20.96
C GLY A 72 -4.61 -7.97 20.79
N CYS A 73 -3.62 -7.67 19.94
CA CYS A 73 -3.18 -6.31 19.67
C CYS A 73 -4.21 -5.58 18.79
N ALA A 74 -4.58 -4.36 19.16
CA ALA A 74 -5.45 -3.50 18.34
C ALA A 74 -4.72 -2.88 17.14
N VAL A 75 -3.40 -2.76 17.24
CA VAL A 75 -2.57 -2.28 16.13
C VAL A 75 -2.33 -3.41 15.14
N SER A 76 -2.72 -3.18 13.88
CA SER A 76 -2.54 -4.15 12.80
C SER A 76 -1.05 -4.34 12.46
N PRO A 77 -0.57 -5.60 12.31
CA PRO A 77 0.75 -5.88 11.76
C PRO A 77 1.05 -5.16 10.44
N ARG A 78 0.02 -4.98 9.60
CA ARG A 78 0.17 -4.27 8.33
C ARG A 78 0.53 -2.81 8.52
N ASP A 79 -0.14 -2.11 9.43
CA ASP A 79 0.12 -0.70 9.69
C ASP A 79 1.56 -0.52 10.19
N LEU A 80 2.05 -1.43 11.04
CA LEU A 80 3.43 -1.42 11.51
C LEU A 80 4.44 -1.76 10.40
N ALA A 81 4.15 -2.75 9.57
CA ALA A 81 5.00 -3.14 8.46
C ALA A 81 5.13 -2.04 7.41
N ASP A 82 4.08 -1.24 7.19
CA ASP A 82 4.12 -0.08 6.31
C ASP A 82 5.17 0.95 6.79
N PHE A 83 5.48 1.04 8.08
CA PHE A 83 6.56 1.91 8.60
C PHE A 83 7.84 1.12 8.96
N GLY A 84 8.02 -0.08 8.42
CA GLY A 84 9.25 -0.84 8.59
C GLY A 84 9.47 -1.39 10.01
N TRP A 85 8.42 -1.54 10.81
CA TRP A 85 8.50 -2.10 12.16
C TRP A 85 8.38 -3.62 12.12
N THR A 86 9.35 -4.33 12.68
CA THR A 86 9.32 -5.80 12.90
C THR A 86 8.96 -6.13 14.33
N CYS A 87 8.22 -7.21 14.55
CA CYS A 87 7.95 -7.71 15.89
C CYS A 87 9.20 -8.40 16.47
N ILE A 88 9.62 -7.98 17.65
CA ILE A 88 10.75 -8.59 18.38
C ILE A 88 10.31 -9.30 19.67
N LYS A 89 9.19 -8.88 20.26
CA LYS A 89 8.54 -9.51 21.40
C LYS A 89 7.09 -9.03 21.49
N LYS A 90 6.32 -9.58 22.43
CA LYS A 90 4.91 -9.21 22.64
C LYS A 90 4.77 -7.68 22.79
N ASN A 91 3.90 -7.09 21.97
CA ASN A 91 3.61 -5.64 21.95
C ASN A 91 4.84 -4.73 21.76
N THR A 92 5.94 -5.23 21.21
CA THR A 92 7.14 -4.42 20.98
C THR A 92 7.73 -4.70 19.61
N THR A 93 8.05 -3.62 18.90
CA THR A 93 8.59 -3.68 17.56
C THR A 93 9.92 -2.93 17.45
N LYS A 94 10.72 -3.29 16.43
CA LYS A 94 11.99 -2.65 16.10
C LYS A 94 11.99 -2.27 14.63
N CYS A 95 12.42 -1.05 14.31
CA CYS A 95 12.57 -0.63 12.92
C CYS A 95 13.71 -1.41 12.24
N VAL A 96 13.47 -1.92 11.04
CA VAL A 96 14.48 -2.67 10.25
C VAL A 96 15.68 -1.82 9.82
N GLU A 97 15.55 -0.49 9.78
CA GLU A 97 16.57 0.41 9.27
C GLU A 97 17.28 1.19 10.38
N CYS A 98 16.52 1.95 11.18
CA CYS A 98 17.11 2.84 12.19
C CYS A 98 17.21 2.22 13.59
N GLU A 99 16.81 0.94 13.71
CA GLU A 99 16.89 0.12 14.92
C GLU A 99 16.16 0.64 16.16
N GLN A 100 15.40 1.73 16.02
CA GLN A 100 14.57 2.26 17.10
C GLN A 100 13.50 1.26 17.50
N ILE A 101 13.03 1.37 18.74
CA ILE A 101 12.04 0.47 19.34
C ILE A 101 10.74 1.23 19.57
N LEU A 102 9.62 0.58 19.27
CA LEU A 102 8.27 1.08 19.53
C LEU A 102 7.50 0.08 20.39
N SER A 103 6.96 0.56 21.50
CA SER A 103 5.99 -0.19 22.33
C SER A 103 4.57 0.10 21.84
N THR A 104 3.81 -0.96 21.62
CA THR A 104 2.38 -0.92 21.23
C THR A 104 1.48 -1.41 22.36
N VAL A 105 1.96 -1.41 23.60
CA VAL A 105 1.16 -1.77 24.77
C VAL A 105 0.02 -0.77 24.95
N LEU A 106 -1.19 -1.28 25.08
CA LEU A 106 -2.39 -0.50 25.37
C LEU A 106 -2.96 -0.92 26.73
N PRO A 107 -3.61 -0.02 27.47
CA PRO A 107 -4.36 -0.41 28.67
C PRO A 107 -5.48 -1.39 28.30
N SER A 108 -5.91 -2.23 29.24
CA SER A 108 -7.06 -3.11 28.99
C SER A 108 -8.31 -2.27 28.77
N ILE A 109 -9.08 -2.58 27.74
CA ILE A 109 -10.34 -1.88 27.41
C ILE A 109 -11.37 -1.97 28.55
N SER A 110 -11.29 -3.02 29.39
CA SER A 110 -12.14 -3.18 30.58
C SER A 110 -11.68 -2.36 31.79
N SER A 111 -10.45 -1.84 31.77
CA SER A 111 -9.82 -1.18 32.93
C SER A 111 -9.83 0.36 32.84
N VAL A 112 -10.08 0.91 31.65
CA VAL A 112 -10.05 2.35 31.40
C VAL A 112 -11.25 2.75 30.56
N SER A 113 -11.60 4.04 30.57
CA SER A 113 -12.64 4.54 29.66
C SER A 113 -12.19 4.40 28.20
N ILE A 114 -13.18 4.26 27.31
CA ILE A 114 -12.95 4.15 25.87
C ILE A 114 -12.15 5.36 25.30
N ASN A 115 -12.35 6.55 25.88
CA ASN A 115 -11.63 7.77 25.49
C ASN A 115 -10.13 7.67 25.81
N VAL A 116 -9.78 7.13 26.97
CA VAL A 116 -8.38 6.91 27.36
C VAL A 116 -7.74 5.87 26.46
N TYR A 117 -8.42 4.73 26.24
CA TYR A 117 -7.96 3.68 25.34
C TYR A 117 -7.69 4.21 23.92
N ASN A 118 -8.65 4.94 23.35
CA ASN A 118 -8.53 5.52 22.01
C ASN A 118 -7.42 6.57 21.93
N THR A 119 -7.20 7.34 22.99
CA THR A 119 -6.07 8.29 23.06
C THR A 119 -4.74 7.55 23.07
N CYS A 120 -4.61 6.47 23.85
CA CYS A 120 -3.42 5.62 23.83
C CYS A 120 -3.18 5.00 22.44
N LEU A 121 -4.23 4.50 21.78
CA LEU A 121 -4.14 3.94 20.43
C LEU A 121 -3.68 4.99 19.41
N LYS A 122 -4.28 6.19 19.43
CA LYS A 122 -3.85 7.33 18.59
C LYS A 122 -2.38 7.69 18.84
N ASN A 123 -1.94 7.67 20.09
CA ASN A 123 -0.54 7.93 20.44
C ASN A 123 0.40 6.86 19.87
N VAL A 124 0.01 5.58 19.88
CA VAL A 124 0.80 4.51 19.25
C VAL A 124 0.91 4.74 17.74
N HIS A 125 -0.19 5.11 17.07
CA HIS A 125 -0.17 5.42 15.64
C HIS A 125 0.71 6.64 15.31
N ALA A 126 0.63 7.72 16.09
CA ALA A 126 1.52 8.88 15.92
C ALA A 126 3.00 8.47 16.07
N LYS A 127 3.29 7.56 17.02
CA LYS A 127 4.63 7.03 17.25
C LYS A 127 5.15 6.10 16.16
N MET A 128 4.29 5.52 15.31
CA MET A 128 4.76 4.76 14.14
C MET A 128 5.65 5.60 13.22
N VAL A 129 5.43 6.92 13.19
CA VAL A 129 6.24 7.88 12.44
C VAL A 129 7.31 8.50 13.34
N SER A 130 6.90 9.02 14.50
CA SER A 130 7.80 9.85 15.32
C SER A 130 8.85 9.08 16.12
N ALA A 131 8.66 7.78 16.37
CA ALA A 131 9.65 6.96 17.09
C ALA A 131 10.88 6.59 16.25
N HIS A 132 10.83 6.80 14.93
CA HIS A 132 12.02 6.62 14.09
C HIS A 132 13.07 7.71 14.34
N ARG A 133 14.33 7.42 13.97
CA ARG A 133 15.32 8.49 13.80
C ARG A 133 14.83 9.47 12.71
N PRO A 134 15.07 10.79 12.83
CA PRO A 134 14.59 11.76 11.84
C PRO A 134 15.01 11.47 10.39
N THR A 135 16.17 10.84 10.20
CA THR A 135 16.77 10.45 8.92
C THR A 135 16.36 9.06 8.43
N CYS A 136 15.52 8.33 9.17
CA CYS A 136 15.10 6.99 8.79
C CYS A 136 14.21 7.02 7.53
N ARG A 137 14.55 6.23 6.51
CA ARG A 137 13.74 6.11 5.29
C ARG A 137 12.36 5.50 5.50
N GLN A 138 12.20 4.64 6.51
CA GLN A 138 10.92 3.99 6.82
C GLN A 138 9.90 4.95 7.47
N ARG A 139 10.35 6.11 7.96
CA ARG A 139 9.50 7.14 8.56
C ARG A 139 8.42 7.66 7.62
N ALA A 140 8.68 7.64 6.30
CA ALA A 140 7.74 8.09 5.29
C ALA A 140 6.58 7.10 5.03
N GLY A 141 6.69 5.87 5.55
CA GLY A 141 5.76 4.80 5.25
C GLY A 141 5.95 4.20 3.86
N ALA A 142 5.46 2.98 3.69
CA ALA A 142 5.47 2.26 2.44
C ALA A 142 4.38 2.83 1.51
N PRO A 143 4.65 2.90 0.19
CA PRO A 143 3.60 3.14 -0.80
C PRO A 143 2.45 2.16 -0.61
N PRO A 144 1.19 2.53 -0.92
CA PRO A 144 0.09 1.59 -0.85
C PRO A 144 0.32 0.42 -1.81
N PHE A 145 -0.28 -0.74 -1.53
CA PHE A 145 -0.20 -1.91 -2.42
C PHE A 145 -0.73 -1.63 -3.82
N ARG A 146 -1.68 -0.70 -3.94
CA ARG A 146 -2.26 -0.26 -5.21
C ARG A 146 -2.32 1.25 -5.23
N ILE A 147 -1.69 1.84 -6.24
CA ILE A 147 -1.77 3.27 -6.53
C ILE A 147 -2.71 3.49 -7.73
N ILE A 148 -2.70 2.55 -8.67
CA ILE A 148 -3.49 2.56 -9.90
C ILE A 148 -4.32 1.27 -9.90
N GLU A 149 -5.55 1.36 -10.41
CA GLU A 149 -6.39 0.20 -10.64
C GLU A 149 -5.73 -0.73 -11.67
N PRO A 150 -5.53 -2.03 -11.35
CA PRO A 150 -4.87 -2.94 -12.27
C PRO A 150 -5.75 -3.22 -13.49
N THR A 151 -5.11 -3.40 -14.63
CA THR A 151 -5.77 -3.84 -15.86
C THR A 151 -6.21 -5.30 -15.73
N SER A 152 -7.23 -5.68 -16.52
CA SER A 152 -7.67 -7.08 -16.62
C SER A 152 -6.53 -8.04 -16.95
N LYS A 153 -5.59 -7.61 -17.82
CA LYS A 153 -4.40 -8.39 -18.18
C LYS A 153 -3.48 -8.62 -16.97
N GLU A 154 -3.14 -7.57 -16.23
CA GLU A 154 -2.27 -7.69 -15.05
C GLU A 154 -2.87 -8.62 -13.99
N ILE A 155 -4.19 -8.54 -13.77
CA ILE A 155 -4.89 -9.43 -12.84
C ILE A 155 -4.80 -10.89 -13.31
N LEU A 156 -5.06 -11.16 -14.59
CA LEU A 156 -4.98 -12.50 -15.16
C LEU A 156 -3.55 -13.06 -15.10
N ASP A 157 -2.55 -12.25 -15.43
CA ASP A 157 -1.13 -12.62 -15.37
C ASP A 157 -0.74 -12.99 -13.93
N GLU A 158 -1.19 -12.23 -12.91
CA GLU A 158 -0.98 -12.56 -11.50
C GLU A 158 -1.65 -13.87 -11.09
N ILE A 159 -2.90 -14.10 -11.50
CA ILE A 159 -3.62 -15.35 -11.20
C ILE A 159 -2.87 -16.53 -11.81
N GLN A 160 -2.50 -16.42 -13.08
CA GLN A 160 -1.78 -17.48 -13.79
C GLN A 160 -0.39 -17.72 -13.18
N GLN A 161 0.30 -16.67 -12.74
CA GLN A 161 1.57 -16.80 -12.03
C GLN A 161 1.41 -17.59 -10.72
N ARG A 162 0.34 -17.36 -9.94
CA ARG A 162 0.07 -18.13 -8.70
C ARG A 162 -0.29 -19.59 -8.98
N LEU A 163 -0.93 -19.85 -10.12
CA LEU A 163 -1.27 -21.20 -10.62
C LEU A 163 -0.09 -21.92 -11.30
N SER A 164 1.02 -21.26 -11.59
CA SER A 164 2.14 -21.86 -12.33
C SER A 164 2.73 -23.11 -11.67
N ALA A 165 2.65 -23.21 -10.33
CA ALA A 165 3.08 -24.39 -9.57
C ALA A 165 1.99 -25.49 -9.50
N ALA A 166 0.81 -25.25 -10.08
CA ALA A 166 -0.39 -26.07 -9.95
C ALA A 166 -0.63 -27.03 -11.13
N THR A 167 0.40 -27.33 -11.94
CA THR A 167 0.23 -27.99 -13.26
C THR A 167 -0.10 -29.49 -13.22
N SER A 168 -0.23 -30.12 -12.04
CA SER A 168 -0.46 -31.57 -11.89
C SER A 168 -1.56 -31.95 -10.89
N PHE A 169 -2.51 -31.06 -10.63
CA PHE A 169 -3.51 -31.24 -9.57
C PHE A 169 -4.82 -31.76 -10.14
N SER A 170 -5.45 -32.68 -9.42
CA SER A 170 -6.84 -33.04 -9.70
C SER A 170 -7.77 -32.13 -8.90
N GLU A 171 -9.02 -32.01 -9.35
CA GLU A 171 -10.04 -31.23 -8.64
C GLU A 171 -10.39 -31.83 -7.26
N GLU A 172 -10.15 -33.13 -7.10
CA GLU A 172 -10.41 -33.91 -5.87
C GLU A 172 -9.40 -33.59 -4.75
N ASP A 173 -8.30 -32.92 -5.06
CA ASP A 173 -7.23 -32.67 -4.10
C ASP A 173 -7.62 -31.65 -3.01
N ILE A 174 -8.60 -30.77 -3.26
CA ILE A 174 -9.07 -29.73 -2.33
C ILE A 174 -10.58 -29.55 -2.44
N VAL A 175 -11.25 -29.57 -1.28
CA VAL A 175 -12.65 -29.17 -1.18
C VAL A 175 -12.70 -27.70 -0.75
N VAL A 176 -13.01 -26.80 -1.67
CA VAL A 176 -13.20 -25.38 -1.34
C VAL A 176 -14.59 -25.20 -0.74
N GLU A 177 -14.68 -24.68 0.48
CA GLU A 177 -15.98 -24.51 1.16
C GLU A 177 -16.84 -23.45 0.46
N ASN A 178 -17.95 -23.91 -0.15
CA ASN A 178 -19.17 -23.24 -0.64
C ASN A 178 -19.28 -21.69 -0.53
N GLN A 179 -18.35 -20.95 -1.12
CA GLN A 179 -18.52 -19.52 -1.42
C GLN A 179 -18.53 -19.20 -2.92
N LEU A 180 -18.45 -20.22 -3.77
CA LEU A 180 -18.39 -20.04 -5.22
C LEU A 180 -19.74 -19.82 -5.89
N SER A 181 -20.86 -20.18 -5.24
CA SER A 181 -22.20 -20.07 -5.84
C SER A 181 -22.52 -18.66 -6.35
N ASP A 182 -21.94 -17.63 -5.74
CA ASP A 182 -22.16 -16.22 -6.06
C ASP A 182 -20.97 -15.56 -6.78
N VAL A 183 -19.93 -16.32 -7.13
CA VAL A 183 -18.68 -15.79 -7.68
C VAL A 183 -18.33 -16.46 -9.00
N THR A 184 -18.52 -15.72 -10.09
CA THR A 184 -17.98 -16.11 -11.38
C THR A 184 -16.45 -15.91 -11.39
N VAL A 185 -15.71 -16.88 -11.90
CA VAL A 185 -14.25 -16.76 -12.09
C VAL A 185 -13.88 -16.81 -13.58
N PRO A 186 -12.78 -16.19 -14.00
CA PRO A 186 -12.33 -16.30 -15.38
C PRO A 186 -11.93 -17.75 -15.68
N LYS A 187 -12.41 -18.29 -16.81
CA LYS A 187 -11.91 -19.57 -17.32
C LYS A 187 -10.43 -19.43 -17.69
N ILE A 188 -9.58 -20.25 -17.07
CA ILE A 188 -8.17 -20.40 -17.37
C ILE A 188 -7.95 -21.87 -17.74
N GLU A 189 -7.38 -22.12 -18.92
CA GLU A 189 -7.14 -23.49 -19.39
C GLU A 189 -6.31 -24.28 -18.38
N LYS A 190 -6.63 -25.57 -18.23
CA LYS A 190 -5.93 -26.56 -17.38
C LYS A 190 -6.16 -26.44 -15.88
N PHE A 191 -6.94 -25.47 -15.40
CA PHE A 191 -7.23 -25.32 -13.97
C PHE A 191 -8.73 -25.34 -13.71
N SER A 192 -9.14 -25.99 -12.61
CA SER A 192 -10.53 -25.94 -12.15
C SER A 192 -10.86 -24.56 -11.59
N GLU A 193 -12.15 -24.22 -11.57
CA GLU A 193 -12.64 -22.93 -11.06
C GLU A 193 -12.24 -22.71 -9.59
N ASN A 194 -12.20 -23.78 -8.79
CA ASN A 194 -11.72 -23.76 -7.40
C ASN A 194 -10.28 -23.23 -7.29
N PHE A 195 -9.35 -23.72 -8.12
CA PHE A 195 -7.96 -23.27 -8.10
C PHE A 195 -7.83 -21.82 -8.58
N VAL A 196 -8.57 -21.45 -9.62
CA VAL A 196 -8.60 -20.06 -10.11
C VAL A 196 -9.11 -19.13 -9.02
N TYR A 197 -10.17 -19.50 -8.30
CA TYR A 197 -10.72 -18.73 -7.18
C TYR A 197 -9.71 -18.56 -6.04
N VAL A 198 -9.08 -19.65 -5.62
CA VAL A 198 -8.02 -19.64 -4.59
C VAL A 198 -6.86 -18.72 -4.99
N ALA A 199 -6.42 -18.79 -6.25
CA ALA A 199 -5.37 -17.95 -6.80
C ALA A 199 -5.79 -16.47 -6.92
N ALA A 200 -7.05 -16.20 -7.30
CA ALA A 200 -7.62 -14.86 -7.37
C ALA A 200 -7.67 -14.22 -5.98
N ILE A 201 -7.98 -14.98 -4.93
CA ILE A 201 -7.97 -14.48 -3.55
C ILE A 201 -6.54 -14.20 -3.05
N GLY A 202 -5.51 -14.69 -3.74
CA GLY A 202 -4.11 -14.34 -3.51
C GLY A 202 -3.31 -15.44 -2.82
N TRP A 203 -3.82 -16.67 -2.83
CA TRP A 203 -3.05 -17.85 -2.45
C TRP A 203 -2.24 -18.37 -3.62
N LYS A 204 -1.01 -18.80 -3.32
CA LYS A 204 -0.12 -19.50 -4.23
C LYS A 204 0.14 -20.88 -3.67
N ILE A 205 0.14 -21.89 -4.53
CA ILE A 205 0.58 -23.23 -4.13
C ILE A 205 2.10 -23.24 -4.04
N ALA A 206 2.62 -23.48 -2.83
CA ALA A 206 4.04 -23.46 -2.54
C ALA A 206 4.68 -24.83 -2.69
N LYS A 207 4.02 -25.88 -2.17
CA LYS A 207 4.50 -27.27 -2.23
C LYS A 207 3.31 -28.21 -2.31
N PHE A 208 3.50 -29.31 -3.03
CA PHE A 208 2.56 -30.44 -3.06
C PHE A 208 3.32 -31.71 -2.75
N LYS A 209 2.82 -32.48 -1.78
CA LYS A 209 3.32 -33.83 -1.51
C LYS A 209 2.13 -34.74 -1.26
N ARG A 210 2.35 -36.06 -1.39
CA ARG A 210 1.30 -37.05 -1.15
C ARG A 210 0.65 -36.84 0.22
N GLY A 211 -0.62 -36.47 0.22
CA GLY A 211 -1.44 -36.24 1.42
C GLY A 211 -1.48 -34.81 1.96
N TYR A 212 -0.72 -33.85 1.41
CA TYR A 212 -0.84 -32.45 1.81
C TYR A 212 -0.42 -31.43 0.74
N ILE A 213 -1.00 -30.24 0.88
CA ILE A 213 -0.80 -29.09 0.01
C ILE A 213 -0.42 -27.90 0.87
N SER A 214 0.66 -27.22 0.49
CA SER A 214 1.12 -26.02 1.15
C SER A 214 0.72 -24.80 0.32
N PHE A 215 0.03 -23.86 0.96
CA PHE A 215 -0.38 -22.58 0.39
C PHE A 215 0.38 -21.44 1.06
N ASN A 216 0.79 -20.47 0.25
CA ASN A 216 1.38 -19.23 0.71
C ASN A 216 0.60 -18.04 0.17
N CYS A 217 0.24 -17.09 1.01
CA CYS A 217 -0.29 -15.82 0.54
C CYS A 217 0.83 -14.80 0.36
N ASP A 218 0.93 -14.19 -0.83
CA ASP A 218 1.95 -13.16 -1.10
C ASP A 218 1.72 -11.86 -0.30
N HIS A 219 0.53 -11.66 0.24
CA HIS A 219 0.10 -10.38 0.79
C HIS A 219 0.08 -10.33 2.32
N CYS A 220 -0.28 -11.42 2.99
CA CYS A 220 -0.14 -11.54 4.44
C CYS A 220 0.99 -12.46 4.87
N ALA A 221 1.74 -13.03 3.91
CA ALA A 221 2.84 -13.96 4.14
C ALA A 221 2.46 -15.20 4.98
N ARG A 222 1.16 -15.52 5.08
CA ARG A 222 0.66 -16.70 5.77
C ARG A 222 0.99 -17.95 4.95
N GLU A 223 1.51 -18.95 5.65
CA GLU A 223 1.75 -20.30 5.14
C GLU A 223 0.75 -21.24 5.80
N LEU A 224 0.09 -22.07 5.00
CA LEU A 224 -0.86 -23.06 5.44
C LEU A 224 -0.51 -24.40 4.83
N ILE A 225 -0.74 -25.46 5.60
CA ILE A 225 -0.60 -26.84 5.15
C ILE A 225 -1.95 -27.50 5.37
N ILE A 226 -2.55 -27.98 4.28
CA ILE A 226 -3.88 -28.57 4.25
C ILE A 226 -3.72 -30.00 3.79
N LYS A 227 -4.43 -30.94 4.41
CA LYS A 227 -4.45 -32.33 3.94
C LYS A 227 -5.17 -32.40 2.60
N THR A 228 -4.69 -33.23 1.69
CA THR A 228 -5.39 -33.51 0.42
C THR A 228 -6.80 -34.05 0.72
N GLY A 229 -7.81 -33.55 0.00
CA GLY A 229 -9.23 -33.82 0.24
C GLY A 229 -9.80 -33.09 1.46
N GLY A 230 -9.02 -32.24 2.14
CA GLY A 230 -9.48 -31.43 3.26
C GLY A 230 -10.26 -30.19 2.80
N ASN A 231 -11.10 -29.70 3.72
CA ASN A 231 -11.82 -28.44 3.52
C ASN A 231 -10.87 -27.24 3.59
N PHE A 232 -11.07 -26.30 2.68
CA PHE A 232 -10.33 -25.04 2.64
C PHE A 232 -11.26 -23.86 2.35
N ASP A 233 -11.39 -22.95 3.32
CA ASP A 233 -12.00 -21.64 3.10
C ASP A 233 -10.89 -20.63 2.77
N PRO A 234 -10.69 -20.22 1.50
CA PRO A 234 -9.61 -19.33 1.11
C PRO A 234 -9.74 -17.92 1.70
N VAL A 235 -10.95 -17.48 2.07
CA VAL A 235 -11.17 -16.14 2.63
C VAL A 235 -10.83 -16.13 4.12
N ARG A 236 -11.43 -17.05 4.90
CA ARG A 236 -11.24 -17.11 6.36
C ARG A 236 -9.84 -17.52 6.78
N ASN A 237 -9.14 -18.26 5.91
CA ASN A 237 -7.80 -18.72 6.20
C ASN A 237 -6.72 -17.66 5.99
N HIS A 238 -7.04 -16.46 5.51
CA HIS A 238 -6.08 -15.36 5.53
C HIS A 238 -5.85 -14.84 6.96
N GLU A 239 -4.71 -14.17 7.17
CA GLU A 239 -4.64 -13.28 8.33
C GLU A 239 -5.63 -12.12 8.18
N ARG A 240 -6.22 -11.69 9.29
CA ARG A 240 -7.14 -10.53 9.33
C ARG A 240 -6.55 -9.24 8.77
N TRP A 241 -5.23 -9.16 8.67
CA TRP A 241 -4.49 -8.06 8.06
C TRP A 241 -3.99 -8.39 6.64
N CYS A 242 -4.65 -9.28 5.88
CA CYS A 242 -4.36 -9.49 4.46
C CYS A 242 -5.09 -8.48 3.55
N PRO A 243 -4.39 -7.70 2.70
CA PRO A 243 -5.03 -6.67 1.87
C PRO A 243 -6.00 -7.25 0.85
N ARG A 244 -5.90 -8.53 0.50
CA ARG A 244 -6.83 -9.16 -0.45
C ARG A 244 -8.25 -9.24 0.08
N ILE A 245 -8.40 -9.44 1.38
CA ILE A 245 -9.71 -9.55 2.05
C ILE A 245 -10.16 -8.24 2.69
N ASP A 246 -9.36 -7.17 2.61
CA ASP A 246 -9.80 -5.83 3.01
C ASP A 246 -10.92 -5.37 2.11
N ASN A 247 -11.85 -4.61 2.68
CA ASN A 247 -12.86 -3.92 1.92
C ASN A 247 -12.30 -2.62 1.31
N ASN A 248 -12.67 -2.36 0.07
CA ASN A 248 -12.44 -1.10 -0.62
C ASN A 248 -13.42 -0.01 -0.10
N ASP A 249 -13.38 1.16 -0.73
CA ASP A 249 -14.23 2.29 -0.35
C ASP A 249 -15.74 2.03 -0.54
N ASN A 250 -16.11 1.04 -1.35
CA ASN A 250 -17.48 0.60 -1.60
C ASN A 250 -17.91 -0.54 -0.67
N GLY A 251 -17.06 -0.96 0.27
CA GLY A 251 -17.35 -2.07 1.17
C GLY A 251 -17.16 -3.45 0.54
N GLU A 252 -16.63 -3.54 -0.68
CA GLU A 252 -16.36 -4.82 -1.34
C GLU A 252 -14.92 -5.28 -1.14
N PRO A 253 -14.66 -6.59 -0.98
CA PRO A 253 -13.30 -7.08 -0.82
C PRO A 253 -12.50 -6.91 -2.12
N ILE A 254 -11.22 -6.53 -2.00
CA ILE A 254 -10.37 -6.21 -3.15
C ILE A 254 -10.31 -7.36 -4.18
N TRP A 255 -10.28 -8.62 -3.72
CA TRP A 255 -10.25 -9.76 -4.64
C TRP A 255 -11.50 -9.86 -5.53
N LYS A 256 -12.67 -9.45 -5.03
CA LYS A 256 -13.92 -9.49 -5.79
C LYS A 256 -13.95 -8.39 -6.85
N THR A 257 -13.48 -7.19 -6.49
CA THR A 257 -13.33 -6.09 -7.45
C THR A 257 -12.43 -6.50 -8.63
N ASP A 258 -11.33 -7.21 -8.37
CA ASP A 258 -10.44 -7.69 -9.45
C ASP A 258 -11.12 -8.67 -10.40
N LEU A 259 -11.86 -9.64 -9.86
CA LEU A 259 -12.60 -10.58 -10.68
C LEU A 259 -13.62 -9.84 -11.54
N ASN A 260 -14.32 -8.85 -10.99
CA ASN A 260 -15.25 -8.02 -11.74
C ASN A 260 -14.56 -7.25 -12.89
N ILE A 261 -13.36 -6.69 -12.68
CA ILE A 261 -12.59 -6.03 -13.74
C ILE A 261 -12.31 -7.01 -14.89
N VAL A 262 -11.86 -8.22 -14.55
CA VAL A 262 -11.53 -9.24 -15.56
C VAL A 262 -12.77 -9.66 -16.35
N LEU A 263 -13.88 -9.94 -15.65
CA LEU A 263 -15.13 -10.42 -16.26
C LEU A 263 -15.80 -9.35 -17.11
N ASN A 264 -15.87 -8.11 -16.63
CA ASN A 264 -16.51 -7.01 -17.35
C ASN A 264 -15.74 -6.59 -18.61
N THR A 265 -14.41 -6.78 -18.61
CA THR A 265 -13.60 -6.51 -19.80
C THR A 265 -13.97 -7.46 -20.94
N LYS A 266 -14.20 -8.76 -20.65
CA LYS A 266 -14.57 -9.76 -21.65
C LYS A 266 -15.89 -9.40 -22.34
N ASN A 267 -16.87 -8.87 -21.61
CA ASN A 267 -18.18 -8.51 -22.14
C ASN A 267 -18.14 -7.30 -23.10
N LYS A 268 -17.15 -6.41 -22.94
CA LYS A 268 -16.95 -5.25 -23.83
C LYS A 268 -16.30 -5.63 -25.16
N THR A 269 -15.39 -6.60 -25.16
CA THR A 269 -14.74 -7.08 -26.40
C THR A 269 -15.70 -7.74 -27.38
N THR A 270 -16.82 -8.32 -26.91
CA THR A 270 -17.80 -8.98 -27.78
C THR A 270 -18.83 -8.01 -28.38
N SER A 271 -18.88 -6.75 -27.93
CA SER A 271 -19.94 -5.79 -28.30
C SER A 271 -19.46 -4.53 -29.04
N CYS A 272 -18.15 -4.36 -29.26
CA CYS A 272 -17.60 -3.19 -29.95
C CYS A 272 -17.12 -3.50 -31.37
N SER A 273 -18.10 -3.75 -32.24
CA SER A 273 -17.97 -3.63 -33.71
C SER A 273 -18.88 -2.52 -34.23
N SER A 274 -19.00 -1.38 -33.53
CA SER A 274 -19.54 -0.10 -34.05
C SER A 274 -19.81 0.88 -32.91
N SER A 275 -18.93 1.85 -32.71
CA SER A 275 -19.25 3.26 -32.41
C SER A 275 -18.07 3.96 -31.74
N SER A 276 -17.64 5.03 -32.40
CA SER A 276 -16.64 5.98 -31.95
C SER A 276 -17.29 7.09 -31.14
N SER A 277 -16.81 7.36 -29.92
CA SER A 277 -16.93 8.69 -29.32
C SER A 277 -15.85 8.94 -28.28
N SER A 278 -15.30 10.14 -28.39
CA SER A 278 -14.23 10.77 -27.64
C SER A 278 -14.72 11.23 -26.26
N SER A 279 -13.91 11.01 -25.23
CA SER A 279 -14.06 11.69 -23.95
C SER A 279 -12.71 12.10 -23.35
N SER A 280 -12.74 13.29 -22.77
CA SER A 280 -11.63 14.13 -22.34
C SER A 280 -10.98 13.63 -21.05
N ALA A 281 -9.66 13.52 -21.07
CA ALA A 281 -8.86 13.10 -19.93
C ALA A 281 -8.52 14.28 -19.01
N THR A 282 -9.09 14.28 -17.81
CA THR A 282 -8.60 15.08 -16.67
C THR A 282 -7.38 14.40 -16.04
N THR A 283 -6.37 15.20 -15.71
CA THR A 283 -5.00 14.76 -15.38
C THR A 283 -4.93 14.02 -14.02
N PRO A 284 -4.48 12.75 -13.96
CA PRO A 284 -4.51 11.89 -12.75
C PRO A 284 -3.55 12.27 -11.59
N GLN A 285 -2.66 13.25 -11.74
CA GLN A 285 -1.51 13.41 -10.83
C GLN A 285 -1.84 14.12 -9.51
N HIS A 286 -2.85 14.99 -9.46
CA HIS A 286 -3.18 15.72 -8.21
C HIS A 286 -3.98 14.86 -7.21
N PHE A 287 -4.68 13.83 -7.70
CA PHE A 287 -5.45 12.91 -6.88
C PHE A 287 -4.58 11.97 -6.04
N ALA A 288 -3.41 11.54 -6.56
CA ALA A 288 -2.59 10.52 -5.91
C ALA A 288 -2.00 10.94 -4.54
N SER A 289 -1.72 12.23 -4.34
CA SER A 289 -1.20 12.73 -3.05
C SER A 289 -2.30 12.87 -1.99
N ILE A 290 -3.49 13.32 -2.41
CA ILE A 290 -4.67 13.41 -1.53
C ILE A 290 -5.12 12.01 -1.10
N ILE A 291 -5.07 11.03 -2.01
CA ILE A 291 -5.40 9.63 -1.74
C ILE A 291 -4.47 9.03 -0.66
N LYS A 292 -3.16 9.33 -0.64
CA LYS A 292 -2.26 8.79 0.40
C LYS A 292 -2.59 9.28 1.81
N GLU A 293 -2.96 10.55 1.95
CA GLU A 293 -3.33 11.15 3.24
C GLU A 293 -4.72 10.68 3.70
N VAL A 294 -5.66 10.52 2.76
CA VAL A 294 -7.00 9.97 3.04
C VAL A 294 -6.93 8.49 3.40
N TYR A 295 -6.17 7.66 2.69
CA TYR A 295 -6.08 6.22 2.97
C TYR A 295 -5.39 5.92 4.31
N SER A 296 -4.33 6.66 4.64
CA SER A 296 -3.68 6.54 5.96
C SER A 296 -4.62 7.00 7.08
N SER A 297 -5.37 8.09 6.90
CA SER A 297 -6.31 8.60 7.91
C SER A 297 -7.57 7.73 8.05
N ARG A 298 -8.10 7.17 6.96
CA ARG A 298 -9.33 6.36 6.94
C ARG A 298 -9.13 4.96 7.54
N ARG A 299 -7.94 4.35 7.35
CA ARG A 299 -7.61 3.07 7.99
C ARG A 299 -7.59 3.15 9.51
N LEU A 300 -7.09 4.27 10.06
CA LEU A 300 -7.06 4.53 11.49
C LEU A 300 -8.47 4.63 12.09
N LEU A 301 -9.43 5.15 11.32
CA LEU A 301 -10.82 5.28 11.74
C LEU A 301 -11.58 3.94 11.68
N ASN A 302 -11.39 3.14 10.62
CA ASN A 302 -12.08 1.85 10.49
C ASN A 302 -11.60 0.80 11.50
N ASN A 303 -10.30 0.77 11.84
CA ASN A 303 -9.77 -0.15 12.86
C ASN A 303 -10.25 0.19 14.28
N SER A 304 -10.74 1.41 14.53
CA SER A 304 -11.28 1.82 15.83
C SER A 304 -12.69 1.26 16.10
N VAL A 305 -13.37 0.74 15.07
CA VAL A 305 -14.78 0.27 15.18
C VAL A 305 -14.89 -1.27 15.13
N SER A 306 -13.92 -1.98 14.54
CA SER A 306 -14.01 -3.45 14.32
C SER A 306 -13.51 -4.34 15.46
N SER A 307 -13.17 -3.81 16.64
CA SER A 307 -12.79 -4.64 17.79
C SER A 307 -13.86 -4.58 18.89
N VAL A 308 -14.78 -5.55 18.90
CA VAL A 308 -15.05 -6.51 20.00
C VAL A 308 -16.19 -7.42 19.52
N LEU A 309 -15.85 -8.55 18.89
CA LEU A 309 -16.72 -9.72 18.98
C LEU A 309 -16.01 -10.69 19.95
N PRO A 310 -16.65 -11.12 21.05
CA PRO A 310 -16.09 -12.14 21.90
C PRO A 310 -15.91 -13.44 21.11
N PRO A 311 -14.90 -14.27 21.44
CA PRO A 311 -14.77 -15.58 20.82
C PRO A 311 -16.06 -16.40 21.06
N PRO A 312 -16.51 -17.21 20.09
CA PRO A 312 -17.60 -18.14 20.34
C PRO A 312 -17.18 -19.09 21.46
N SER A 313 -17.99 -19.15 22.51
CA SER A 313 -17.87 -20.12 23.59
C SER A 313 -17.91 -21.51 22.96
N LEU A 314 -16.84 -22.29 23.13
CA LEU A 314 -16.89 -23.73 22.90
C LEU A 314 -17.80 -24.32 23.98
N ILE A 315 -19.00 -24.74 23.58
CA ILE A 315 -19.88 -25.65 24.33
C ILE A 315 -19.65 -27.03 23.73
#